data_AF-A0PEX1-F1
#
_entry.id   AF-A0PEX1-F1
#
_cell.length_a   1.000
_cell.length_b   1.000
_cell.length_c   1.000
_cell.angle_alpha   90.00
_cell.angle_beta   90.00
_cell.angle_gamma   90.00
#
_symmetry.space_group_name_H-M   'P 1'
#
loop_
_entity.id
_entity.type
_entity.pdbx_description
1 polymer ?
#
loop_
_entity_poly.entity_id
_entity_poly.type
_entity_poly.pdbx_seq_one_letter_code
_entity_poly.pdbx_strand_id
1 'polypeptide(L)'
;NVTYDWYAGNSGTTNRSGKFIAAHAAHAGLMMFWAGAFTLFELARYDASVPFGNQNLICLPHIAGLGIGGIENGVITEPYGMTVVAVLHLIFSGVLGAGGILHSTRYDGDLGNYPEGSRPKKFDFEWDDPDKLTFILGHHLIFLGLGNIQFVEWAQYHGIYDAATGATRQVVYNLDLGMIWNHQADFLQVSSLEDVMGGHAFLAFFTIIGGVFHIITKQFGEYTEFKGKGLLSAESVLSYSLAGVG
;
A
#
# COMPACT_ATOMS: atom_id res chain seq x y z
N ASN A 1 -8.43 -3.74 33.57
CA ASN A 1 -9.21 -3.54 32.33
C ASN A 1 -9.67 -2.10 32.26
N VAL A 2 -9.22 -1.39 31.22
CA VAL A 2 -9.74 -0.07 30.86
C VAL A 2 -11.07 -0.28 30.15
N THR A 3 -12.10 0.47 30.53
CA THR A 3 -13.39 0.47 29.83
C THR A 3 -13.45 1.74 28.98
N TYR A 4 -13.67 1.58 27.68
CA TYR A 4 -13.84 2.70 26.75
C TYR A 4 -15.33 2.96 26.51
N ASP A 5 -15.73 4.22 26.49
CA ASP A 5 -17.06 4.64 26.03
C ASP A 5 -17.21 4.50 24.52
N TRP A 6 -18.46 4.53 24.03
CA TRP A 6 -18.80 4.25 22.63
C TRP A 6 -18.06 5.12 21.60
N TYR A 7 -17.75 6.38 21.94
CA TYR A 7 -17.02 7.30 21.06
C TYR A 7 -15.54 6.92 20.89
N ALA A 8 -15.00 6.07 21.76
CA ALA A 8 -13.65 5.50 21.70
C ALA A 8 -13.70 3.98 21.47
N GLY A 9 -14.78 3.45 20.89
CA GLY A 9 -15.02 2.01 20.79
C GLY A 9 -13.91 1.24 20.06
N ASN A 10 -13.26 1.86 19.07
CA ASN A 10 -12.16 1.23 18.32
C ASN A 10 -10.91 1.00 19.18
N SER A 11 -10.71 1.78 20.26
CA SER A 11 -9.62 1.56 21.22
C SER A 11 -9.73 0.20 21.90
N GLY A 12 -10.92 -0.40 21.94
CA GLY A 12 -11.10 -1.76 22.44
C GLY A 12 -10.51 -2.85 21.52
N THR A 13 -10.04 -2.55 20.31
CA THR A 13 -9.45 -3.55 19.40
C THR A 13 -7.95 -3.78 19.62
N THR A 14 -7.27 -2.88 20.34
CA THR A 14 -5.81 -2.92 20.51
C THR A 14 -5.31 -4.20 21.18
N ASN A 15 -6.05 -4.74 22.15
CA ASN A 15 -5.70 -5.98 22.85
C ASN A 15 -6.40 -7.23 22.26
N ARG A 16 -6.89 -7.13 21.02
CA ARG A 16 -7.64 -8.21 20.34
C ARG A 16 -7.08 -8.38 18.93
N SER A 17 -5.96 -9.09 18.82
CA SER A 17 -5.17 -9.25 17.59
C SER A 17 -6.03 -9.67 16.39
N GLY A 18 -7.00 -10.57 16.59
CA GLY A 18 -7.94 -11.01 15.56
C GLY A 18 -8.92 -9.92 15.10
N LYS A 19 -9.51 -9.15 16.04
CA LYS A 19 -10.37 -8.00 15.70
C LYS A 19 -9.58 -6.87 15.05
N PHE A 20 -8.36 -6.64 15.51
CA PHE A 20 -7.46 -5.63 14.94
C PHE A 20 -7.19 -5.92 13.46
N ILE A 21 -6.80 -7.15 13.11
CA ILE A 21 -6.57 -7.56 11.71
C ILE A 21 -7.85 -7.48 10.89
N ALA A 22 -8.99 -7.93 11.45
CA ALA A 22 -10.28 -7.89 10.76
C ALA A 22 -10.70 -6.46 10.37
N ALA A 23 -10.50 -5.49 11.29
CA ALA A 23 -10.82 -4.09 11.03
C ALA A 23 -9.97 -3.51 9.89
N HIS A 24 -8.66 -3.81 9.87
CA HIS A 24 -7.76 -3.35 8.81
C HIS A 24 -8.08 -3.99 7.45
N ALA A 25 -8.39 -5.28 7.42
CA ALA A 25 -8.80 -5.98 6.21
C ALA A 25 -10.12 -5.41 5.64
N ALA A 26 -11.11 -5.15 6.49
CA ALA A 26 -12.36 -4.52 6.08
C ALA A 26 -12.13 -3.09 5.54
N HIS A 27 -11.28 -2.31 6.20
CA HIS A 27 -10.94 -0.96 5.76
C HIS A 27 -10.19 -0.96 4.41
N ALA A 28 -9.26 -1.91 4.20
CA ALA A 28 -8.64 -2.13 2.90
C ALA A 28 -9.67 -2.47 1.81
N GLY A 29 -10.69 -3.26 2.16
CA GLY A 29 -11.85 -3.50 1.30
C GLY A 29 -12.58 -2.22 0.92
N LEU A 30 -12.83 -1.30 1.86
CA LEU A 30 -13.47 -0.01 1.56
C LEU A 30 -12.63 0.86 0.61
N MET A 31 -11.31 0.90 0.80
CA MET A 31 -10.41 1.62 -0.11
C MET A 31 -10.46 1.04 -1.54
N MET A 32 -10.40 -0.28 -1.67
CA MET A 32 -10.51 -0.95 -2.97
C MET A 32 -11.89 -0.77 -3.61
N PHE A 33 -12.97 -0.79 -2.80
CA PHE A 33 -14.32 -0.54 -3.28
C PHE A 33 -14.43 0.87 -3.86
N TRP A 34 -13.93 1.87 -3.15
CA TRP A 34 -13.89 3.25 -3.62
C TRP A 34 -13.14 3.36 -4.95
N ALA A 35 -11.95 2.77 -5.06
CA ALA A 35 -11.15 2.82 -6.29
C ALA A 35 -11.89 2.24 -7.50
N GLY A 36 -12.52 1.07 -7.34
CA GLY A 36 -13.31 0.45 -8.40
C GLY A 36 -14.59 1.21 -8.74
N ALA A 37 -15.37 1.60 -7.73
CA ALA A 37 -16.64 2.30 -7.92
C ALA A 37 -16.45 3.69 -8.55
N PHE A 38 -15.47 4.47 -8.08
CA PHE A 38 -15.20 5.80 -8.62
C PHE A 38 -14.61 5.72 -10.03
N THR A 39 -13.79 4.71 -10.34
CA THR A 39 -13.32 4.52 -11.72
C THR A 39 -14.48 4.24 -12.68
N LEU A 40 -15.43 3.36 -12.31
CA LEU A 40 -16.61 3.11 -13.14
C LEU A 40 -17.52 4.35 -13.25
N PHE A 41 -17.69 5.08 -12.15
CA PHE A 41 -18.44 6.34 -12.13
C PHE A 41 -17.81 7.38 -13.09
N GLU A 42 -16.49 7.49 -13.10
CA GLU A 42 -15.77 8.36 -14.01
C GLU A 42 -15.89 7.92 -15.47
N LEU A 43 -15.74 6.62 -15.75
CA LEU A 43 -15.96 6.08 -17.11
C LEU A 43 -17.37 6.39 -17.63
N ALA A 44 -18.39 6.28 -16.77
CA ALA A 44 -19.78 6.50 -17.16
C ALA A 44 -20.09 7.97 -17.54
N ARG A 45 -19.28 8.92 -17.08
CA ARG A 45 -19.46 10.37 -17.35
C ARG A 45 -18.36 10.98 -18.20
N TYR A 46 -17.39 10.18 -18.63
CA TYR A 46 -16.25 10.65 -19.41
C TYR A 46 -16.71 11.19 -20.77
N ASP A 47 -16.23 12.37 -21.12
CA ASP A 47 -16.45 13.01 -22.42
C ASP A 47 -15.11 13.19 -23.13
N ALA A 48 -14.90 12.46 -24.23
CA ALA A 48 -13.66 12.53 -25.02
C ALA A 48 -13.44 13.90 -25.69
N SER A 49 -14.46 14.75 -25.81
CA SER A 49 -14.34 16.10 -26.37
C SER A 49 -13.75 17.12 -25.39
N VAL A 50 -13.62 16.75 -24.11
CA VAL A 50 -13.14 17.64 -23.06
C VAL A 50 -11.80 17.11 -22.51
N PRO A 51 -10.78 17.96 -22.29
CA PRO A 51 -9.53 17.53 -21.65
C PRO A 51 -9.75 16.98 -20.23
N PHE A 52 -8.95 16.01 -19.79
CA PHE A 52 -9.05 15.40 -18.44
C PHE A 52 -9.11 16.43 -17.31
N GLY A 53 -8.23 17.44 -17.37
CA GLY A 53 -8.14 18.48 -16.34
C GLY A 53 -9.41 19.31 -16.15
N ASN A 54 -10.33 19.28 -17.10
CA ASN A 54 -11.58 20.05 -17.08
C ASN A 54 -12.82 19.20 -16.73
N GLN A 55 -12.64 17.91 -16.46
CA GLN A 55 -13.74 16.98 -16.18
C GLN A 55 -13.80 16.52 -14.71
N ASN A 56 -12.99 17.11 -13.82
CA ASN A 56 -12.90 16.72 -12.41
C ASN A 56 -12.67 15.20 -12.24
N LEU A 57 -11.77 14.63 -13.05
CA LEU A 57 -11.42 13.21 -12.98
C LEU A 57 -10.25 13.03 -12.02
N ILE A 58 -10.30 11.99 -11.21
CA ILE A 58 -9.23 11.60 -10.28
C ILE A 58 -8.71 10.21 -10.58
N CYS A 59 -9.55 9.21 -10.85
CA CYS A 59 -9.11 7.83 -11.09
C CYS A 59 -8.58 7.62 -12.51
N LEU A 60 -9.31 8.09 -13.52
CA LEU A 60 -8.94 7.89 -14.93
C LEU A 60 -7.57 8.47 -15.29
N PRO A 61 -7.18 9.69 -14.85
CA PRO A 61 -5.84 10.21 -15.11
C PRO A 61 -4.72 9.35 -14.50
N HIS A 62 -4.93 8.75 -13.33
CA HIS A 62 -3.94 7.85 -12.71
C HIS A 62 -3.76 6.57 -13.53
N ILE A 63 -4.87 5.96 -13.98
CA ILE A 63 -4.82 4.75 -14.81
C ILE A 63 -4.23 5.06 -16.19
N ALA A 64 -4.59 6.21 -16.77
CA ALA A 64 -4.01 6.71 -18.02
C ALA A 64 -2.50 6.95 -17.90
N GLY A 65 -2.03 7.46 -16.77
CA GLY A 65 -0.60 7.62 -16.47
C GLY A 65 0.18 6.30 -16.53
N LEU A 66 -0.47 5.20 -16.15
CA LEU A 66 0.08 3.84 -16.28
C LEU A 66 0.02 3.28 -17.72
N GLY A 67 -0.37 4.07 -18.72
CA GLY A 67 -0.48 3.64 -20.11
C GLY A 67 -1.70 2.76 -20.41
N ILE A 68 -2.62 2.60 -19.45
CA ILE A 68 -3.84 1.80 -19.62
C ILE A 68 -4.95 2.72 -20.12
N GLY A 69 -5.63 2.32 -21.20
CA GLY A 69 -6.74 3.07 -21.78
C GLY A 69 -6.54 3.54 -23.21
N GLY A 70 -5.38 3.27 -23.82
CA GLY A 70 -5.04 3.78 -25.16
C GLY A 70 -5.05 5.30 -25.16
N ILE A 71 -4.01 5.94 -24.66
CA ILE A 71 -4.00 7.41 -24.52
C ILE A 71 -3.31 8.04 -25.72
N GLU A 72 -4.07 8.79 -26.50
CA GLU A 72 -3.57 9.59 -27.62
C GLU A 72 -3.92 11.06 -27.39
N ASN A 73 -2.91 11.92 -27.27
CA ASN A 73 -3.10 13.36 -27.04
C ASN A 73 -4.03 13.68 -25.86
N GLY A 74 -4.03 12.85 -24.81
CA GLY A 74 -4.86 13.02 -23.62
C GLY A 74 -6.32 12.54 -23.76
N VAL A 75 -6.63 11.79 -24.81
CA VAL A 75 -7.94 11.16 -25.03
C VAL A 75 -7.84 9.65 -24.83
N ILE A 76 -8.83 9.05 -24.17
CA ILE A 76 -8.97 7.60 -24.00
C ILE A 76 -9.55 7.01 -25.29
N THR A 77 -8.80 6.15 -25.96
CA THR A 77 -9.23 5.46 -27.19
C THR A 77 -9.64 4.01 -26.95
N GLU A 78 -9.17 3.38 -25.87
CA GLU A 78 -9.43 1.97 -25.53
C GLU A 78 -9.75 1.79 -24.03
N PRO A 79 -10.98 2.11 -23.58
CA PRO A 79 -11.35 2.09 -22.17
C PRO A 79 -11.50 0.69 -21.56
N TYR A 80 -11.40 -0.38 -22.35
CA TYR A 80 -11.63 -1.74 -21.87
C TYR A 80 -10.69 -2.10 -20.71
N GLY A 81 -9.39 -1.81 -20.83
CA GLY A 81 -8.41 -2.06 -19.78
C GLY A 81 -8.73 -1.34 -18.47
N MET A 82 -9.20 -0.09 -18.56
CA MET A 82 -9.62 0.69 -17.40
C MET A 82 -10.85 0.07 -16.72
N THR A 83 -11.82 -0.39 -17.52
CA THR A 83 -13.00 -1.12 -17.03
C THR A 83 -12.60 -2.40 -16.29
N VAL A 84 -11.67 -3.17 -16.84
CA VAL A 84 -11.16 -4.40 -16.21
C VAL A 84 -10.52 -4.09 -14.86
N VAL A 85 -9.66 -3.08 -14.79
CA VAL A 85 -9.05 -2.64 -13.52
C VAL A 85 -10.13 -2.29 -12.50
N ALA A 86 -11.13 -1.49 -12.89
CA ALA A 86 -12.20 -1.06 -11.99
C ALA A 86 -13.03 -2.24 -11.46
N VAL A 87 -13.41 -3.18 -12.34
CA VAL A 87 -14.20 -4.36 -11.97
C VAL A 87 -13.40 -5.30 -11.07
N LEU A 88 -12.11 -5.52 -11.33
CA LEU A 88 -11.25 -6.32 -10.45
C LEU A 88 -11.15 -5.70 -9.04
N HIS A 89 -11.00 -4.37 -8.94
CA HIS A 89 -11.02 -3.68 -7.66
C HIS A 89 -12.34 -3.92 -6.90
N LEU A 90 -13.48 -3.85 -7.59
CA LEU A 90 -14.78 -4.15 -6.97
C LEU A 90 -14.89 -5.59 -6.49
N ILE A 91 -14.49 -6.57 -7.31
CA ILE A 91 -14.55 -7.99 -6.93
C ILE A 91 -13.67 -8.25 -5.70
N PHE A 92 -12.41 -7.78 -5.71
CA PHE A 92 -11.48 -8.00 -4.61
C PHE A 92 -11.87 -7.21 -3.35
N SER A 93 -12.52 -6.05 -3.50
CA SER A 93 -13.11 -5.34 -2.35
C SER A 93 -14.14 -6.19 -1.62
N GLY A 94 -14.97 -6.94 -2.36
CA GLY A 94 -15.92 -7.90 -1.80
C GLY A 94 -15.23 -9.04 -1.04
N VAL A 95 -14.11 -9.56 -1.56
CA VAL A 95 -13.32 -10.61 -0.89
C VAL A 95 -12.75 -10.09 0.44
N LEU A 96 -12.14 -8.90 0.46
CA LEU A 96 -11.59 -8.29 1.66
C LEU A 96 -12.68 -7.92 2.68
N GLY A 97 -13.80 -7.37 2.22
CA GLY A 97 -14.95 -7.05 3.07
C GLY A 97 -15.56 -8.29 3.72
N ALA A 98 -15.76 -9.36 2.93
CA ALA A 98 -16.23 -10.64 3.45
C ALA A 98 -15.25 -11.26 4.46
N GLY A 99 -13.94 -11.21 4.18
CA GLY A 99 -12.91 -11.65 5.11
C GLY A 99 -12.94 -10.86 6.42
N GLY A 100 -13.01 -9.53 6.35
CA GLY A 100 -13.12 -8.66 7.53
C GLY A 100 -14.35 -8.97 8.39
N ILE A 101 -15.52 -9.15 7.77
CA ILE A 101 -16.76 -9.51 8.48
C ILE A 101 -16.65 -10.90 9.10
N LEU A 102 -16.12 -11.89 8.37
CA LEU A 102 -15.95 -13.26 8.84
C LEU A 102 -15.06 -13.30 10.09
N HIS A 103 -13.90 -12.64 10.05
CA HIS A 103 -12.98 -12.57 11.19
C HIS A 103 -13.52 -11.72 12.34
N SER A 104 -14.38 -10.74 12.06
CA SER A 104 -15.02 -9.92 13.10
C SER A 104 -16.23 -10.60 13.77
N THR A 105 -16.88 -11.57 13.14
CA THR A 105 -18.14 -12.14 13.67
C THR A 105 -18.05 -13.61 14.04
N ARG A 106 -17.26 -14.42 13.32
CA ARG A 106 -17.23 -15.88 13.49
C ARG A 106 -16.05 -16.38 14.31
N TYR A 107 -14.89 -15.76 14.14
CA TYR A 107 -13.63 -16.21 14.75
C TYR A 107 -13.34 -15.49 16.06
N ASP A 108 -12.47 -16.09 16.88
CA ASP A 108 -12.00 -15.49 18.12
C ASP A 108 -11.41 -14.09 17.86
N GLY A 109 -11.72 -13.17 18.76
CA GLY A 109 -11.26 -11.80 18.67
C GLY A 109 -9.79 -11.64 19.04
N ASP A 110 -9.27 -12.55 19.86
CA ASP A 110 -7.87 -12.60 20.25
C ASP A 110 -7.26 -13.91 19.72
N LEU A 111 -6.27 -13.78 18.84
CA LEU A 111 -5.60 -14.94 18.27
C LEU A 111 -4.81 -15.71 19.32
N GLY A 112 -4.56 -15.10 20.48
CA GLY A 112 -3.91 -15.72 21.60
C GLY A 112 -4.69 -16.84 22.26
N ASN A 113 -6.02 -16.88 22.07
CA ASN A 113 -6.90 -17.91 22.61
C ASN A 113 -6.85 -19.24 21.83
N TYR A 114 -6.25 -19.24 20.64
CA TYR A 114 -6.12 -20.47 19.86
C TYR A 114 -5.05 -21.40 20.46
N PRO A 115 -5.18 -22.74 20.26
CA PRO A 115 -4.21 -23.69 20.77
C PRO A 115 -2.77 -23.41 20.31
N GLU A 116 -1.81 -23.71 21.18
CA GLU A 116 -0.39 -23.56 20.89
C GLU A 116 0.02 -24.35 19.63
N GLY A 117 0.87 -23.77 18.79
CA GLY A 117 1.29 -24.37 17.51
C GLY A 117 0.27 -24.30 16.37
N SER A 118 -0.97 -23.87 16.64
CA SER A 118 -1.99 -23.67 15.59
C SER A 118 -1.63 -22.52 14.64
N ARG A 119 -2.19 -22.54 13.42
CA ARG A 119 -1.95 -21.48 12.44
C ARG A 119 -2.39 -20.09 12.94
N PRO A 120 -3.60 -19.90 13.53
CA PRO A 120 -4.03 -18.59 13.99
C PRO A 120 -3.13 -18.02 15.10
N LYS A 121 -2.71 -18.85 16.07
CA LYS A 121 -1.84 -18.43 17.16
C LYS A 121 -0.49 -17.88 16.67
N LYS A 122 0.01 -18.34 15.51
CA LYS A 122 1.23 -17.78 14.89
C LYS A 122 1.10 -16.32 14.46
N PHE A 123 -0.12 -15.82 14.24
CA PHE A 123 -0.40 -14.43 13.86
C PHE A 123 -0.77 -13.55 15.06
N ASP A 124 -0.83 -14.13 16.26
CA ASP A 124 -0.96 -13.37 17.50
C ASP A 124 0.28 -12.51 17.75
N PHE A 125 0.10 -11.36 18.40
CA PHE A 125 1.19 -10.43 18.72
C PHE A 125 0.84 -9.57 19.93
N GLU A 126 1.88 -9.11 20.63
CA GLU A 126 1.78 -8.16 21.73
C GLU A 126 2.52 -6.87 21.35
N TRP A 127 2.06 -5.73 21.86
CA TRP A 127 2.61 -4.43 21.49
C TRP A 127 4.01 -4.17 22.03
N ASP A 128 4.38 -4.83 23.12
CA ASP A 128 5.70 -4.70 23.75
C ASP A 128 6.67 -5.82 23.32
N ASP A 129 6.33 -6.62 22.31
CA ASP A 129 7.23 -7.57 21.66
C ASP A 129 7.90 -6.95 20.40
N PRO A 130 9.11 -6.37 20.54
CA PRO A 130 9.79 -5.72 19.42
C PRO A 130 10.20 -6.72 18.33
N ASP A 131 10.49 -7.97 18.67
CA ASP A 131 10.92 -8.99 17.71
C ASP A 131 9.74 -9.40 16.82
N LYS A 132 8.54 -9.56 17.40
CA LYS A 132 7.33 -9.86 16.63
C LYS A 132 6.90 -8.70 15.76
N LEU A 133 6.93 -7.48 16.29
CA LEU A 133 6.55 -6.29 15.52
C LEU A 133 7.52 -6.01 14.36
N THR A 134 8.82 -6.18 14.56
CA THR A 134 9.79 -6.02 13.47
C THR A 134 9.67 -7.11 12.42
N PHE A 135 9.37 -8.35 12.82
CA PHE A 135 9.05 -9.44 11.89
C PHE A 135 7.83 -9.12 11.02
N ILE A 136 6.77 -8.56 11.60
CA ILE A 136 5.58 -8.11 10.85
C ILE A 136 5.94 -6.97 9.89
N LEU A 137 6.67 -5.95 10.36
CA LEU A 137 7.16 -4.85 9.52
C LEU A 137 7.95 -5.36 8.32
N GLY A 138 8.86 -6.31 8.53
CA GLY A 138 9.70 -6.86 7.47
C GLY A 138 8.91 -7.50 6.33
N HIS A 139 7.80 -8.19 6.64
CA HIS A 139 6.91 -8.74 5.61
C HIS A 139 6.22 -7.63 4.81
N HIS A 140 5.75 -6.57 5.47
CA HIS A 140 5.12 -5.44 4.78
C HIS A 140 6.10 -4.70 3.86
N LEU A 141 7.35 -4.51 4.31
CA LEU A 141 8.41 -3.93 3.49
C LEU A 141 8.66 -4.76 2.21
N ILE A 142 8.64 -6.09 2.31
CA ILE A 142 8.75 -6.94 1.11
C ILE A 142 7.58 -6.68 0.15
N PHE A 143 6.34 -6.60 0.62
CA PHE A 143 5.20 -6.30 -0.26
C PHE A 143 5.29 -4.91 -0.91
N LEU A 144 5.76 -3.89 -0.18
CA LEU A 144 6.01 -2.56 -0.74
C LEU A 144 7.11 -2.59 -1.81
N GLY A 145 8.18 -3.36 -1.58
CA GLY A 145 9.23 -3.58 -2.57
C GLY A 145 8.73 -4.30 -3.83
N LEU A 146 7.87 -5.32 -3.68
CA LEU A 146 7.24 -6.00 -4.82
C LEU A 146 6.35 -5.05 -5.63
N GLY A 147 5.67 -4.10 -4.98
CA GLY A 147 4.93 -3.04 -5.68
C GLY A 147 5.82 -2.15 -6.56
N ASN A 148 7.02 -1.79 -6.06
CA ASN A 148 8.00 -1.05 -6.85
C ASN A 148 8.49 -1.86 -8.05
N ILE A 149 8.79 -3.16 -7.86
CA ILE A 149 9.16 -4.06 -8.97
C ILE A 149 8.05 -4.11 -10.01
N GLN A 150 6.80 -4.30 -9.58
CA GLN A 150 5.67 -4.34 -10.48
C GLN A 150 5.57 -3.06 -11.33
N PHE A 151 5.79 -1.89 -10.73
CA PHE A 151 5.76 -0.62 -11.44
C PHE A 151 6.88 -0.47 -12.47
N VAL A 152 8.12 -0.82 -12.11
CA VAL A 152 9.28 -0.76 -13.02
C VAL A 152 9.12 -1.73 -14.18
N GLU A 153 8.78 -2.99 -13.91
CA GLU A 153 8.57 -4.01 -14.94
C GLU A 153 7.37 -3.67 -15.82
N TRP A 154 6.32 -3.07 -15.26
CA TRP A 154 5.18 -2.58 -16.03
C TRP A 154 5.60 -1.53 -17.05
N ALA A 155 6.36 -0.52 -16.63
CA ALA A 155 6.86 0.52 -17.51
C ALA A 155 7.82 -0.02 -18.58
N GLN A 156 8.60 -1.06 -18.27
CA GLN A 156 9.51 -1.68 -19.23
C GLN A 156 8.79 -2.49 -20.31
N TYR A 157 7.78 -3.30 -19.95
CA TYR A 157 7.12 -4.19 -20.91
C TYR A 157 5.88 -3.61 -21.58
N HIS A 158 5.06 -2.88 -20.84
CA HIS A 158 3.78 -2.34 -21.34
C HIS A 158 3.90 -0.86 -21.69
N GLY A 159 4.79 -0.15 -20.99
CA GLY A 159 4.95 1.29 -21.13
C GLY A 159 4.02 2.08 -20.23
N ILE A 160 4.39 3.34 -20.02
CA ILE A 160 3.63 4.34 -19.28
C ILE A 160 3.51 5.62 -20.11
N TYR A 161 2.57 6.50 -19.75
CA TYR A 161 2.33 7.72 -20.52
C TYR A 161 3.48 8.73 -20.35
N ASP A 162 4.05 9.17 -21.47
CA ASP A 162 5.06 10.23 -21.51
C ASP A 162 4.43 11.51 -22.06
N ALA A 163 4.30 12.52 -21.19
CA ALA A 163 3.72 13.81 -21.54
C ALA A 163 4.55 14.60 -22.57
N ALA A 164 5.87 14.38 -22.67
CA ALA A 164 6.71 15.05 -23.66
C ALA A 164 6.45 14.52 -25.08
N THR A 165 6.06 13.25 -25.21
CA THR A 165 5.72 12.64 -26.50
C THR A 165 4.22 12.58 -26.77
N GLY A 166 3.39 12.75 -25.74
CA GLY A 166 1.93 12.65 -25.84
C GLY A 166 1.42 11.22 -26.04
N ALA A 167 2.25 10.21 -25.77
CA ALA A 167 1.98 8.82 -26.04
C ALA A 167 2.51 7.91 -24.92
N THR A 168 1.98 6.69 -24.87
CA THR A 168 2.52 5.62 -24.03
C THR A 168 3.76 5.04 -24.68
N ARG A 169 4.85 4.90 -23.92
CA ARG A 169 6.08 4.26 -24.40
C ARG A 169 6.69 3.36 -23.33
N GLN A 170 7.42 2.35 -23.79
CA GLN A 170 8.27 1.55 -22.91
C GLN A 170 9.39 2.42 -22.34
N VAL A 171 9.69 2.21 -21.06
CA VAL A 171 10.72 2.95 -20.32
C VAL A 171 11.71 1.95 -19.75
N VAL A 172 12.97 2.09 -20.12
CA VAL A 172 14.07 1.36 -19.50
C VAL A 172 14.65 2.24 -18.40
N TYR A 173 14.71 1.73 -17.18
CA TYR A 173 15.17 2.51 -16.03
C TYR A 173 16.66 2.88 -16.12
N ASN A 174 17.02 4.05 -15.60
CA ASN A 174 18.40 4.49 -15.44
C ASN A 174 18.86 4.33 -13.97
N LEU A 175 19.57 3.25 -13.66
CA LEU A 175 20.06 2.98 -12.29
C LEU A 175 21.40 3.68 -12.02
N ASP A 176 21.35 4.99 -11.82
CA ASP A 176 22.49 5.81 -11.41
C ASP A 176 22.31 6.30 -9.95
N LEU A 177 23.12 5.78 -9.03
CA LEU A 177 23.06 6.13 -7.61
C LEU A 177 23.46 7.58 -7.33
N GLY A 178 24.33 8.17 -8.15
CA GLY A 178 24.72 9.58 -8.02
C GLY A 178 23.55 10.50 -8.39
N MET A 179 22.86 10.19 -9.49
CA MET A 179 21.62 10.88 -9.87
C MET A 179 20.55 10.76 -8.78
N ILE A 180 20.29 9.54 -8.27
CA ILE A 180 19.29 9.31 -7.22
C ILE A 180 19.62 10.10 -5.95
N TRP A 181 20.90 10.12 -5.55
CA TRP A 181 21.34 10.88 -4.39
C TRP A 181 21.17 12.39 -4.58
N ASN A 182 21.51 12.92 -5.76
CA ASN A 182 21.36 14.34 -6.06
C ASN A 182 19.88 14.76 -6.05
N HIS A 183 18.96 13.88 -6.45
CA HIS A 183 17.53 14.16 -6.44
C HIS A 183 16.86 14.19 -5.05
N GLN A 184 17.60 13.92 -3.97
CA GLN A 184 17.04 14.01 -2.61
C GLN A 184 16.55 15.41 -2.22
N ALA A 185 17.12 16.46 -2.81
CA ALA A 185 16.78 17.84 -2.49
C ALA A 185 15.87 18.52 -3.54
N ASP A 186 15.84 18.01 -4.76
CA ASP A 186 15.06 18.58 -5.88
C ASP A 186 14.13 17.54 -6.55
N PHE A 187 13.68 16.53 -5.80
CA PHE A 187 12.82 15.44 -6.31
C PHE A 187 11.54 15.89 -7.04
N LEU A 188 11.06 17.13 -6.80
CA LEU A 188 9.94 17.72 -7.53
C LEU A 188 10.29 18.19 -8.96
N GLN A 189 11.58 18.26 -9.30
CA GLN A 189 12.09 18.71 -10.60
C GLN A 189 12.44 17.54 -11.53
N VAL A 190 12.28 16.30 -11.08
CA VAL A 190 12.49 15.11 -11.90
C VAL A 190 11.57 15.18 -13.11
N SER A 191 12.17 15.19 -14.30
CA SER A 191 11.47 15.39 -15.59
C SER A 191 11.72 14.26 -16.59
N SER A 192 12.35 13.17 -16.14
CA SER A 192 12.71 12.00 -16.92
C SER A 192 12.04 10.75 -16.36
N LEU A 193 11.33 9.99 -17.20
CA LEU A 193 10.68 8.75 -16.77
C LEU A 193 11.72 7.67 -16.42
N GLU A 194 12.85 7.67 -17.11
CA GLU A 194 13.98 6.78 -16.87
C GLU A 194 14.52 6.95 -15.45
N ASP A 195 14.60 8.19 -14.96
CA ASP A 195 15.07 8.52 -13.61
C ASP A 195 14.00 8.19 -12.56
N VAL A 196 12.72 8.43 -12.85
CA VAL A 196 11.60 7.99 -11.99
C VAL A 196 11.65 6.47 -11.82
N MET A 197 11.79 5.71 -12.91
CA MET A 197 11.89 4.24 -12.85
C MET A 197 13.18 3.79 -12.15
N GLY A 198 14.30 4.49 -12.37
CA GLY A 198 15.57 4.22 -11.70
C GLY A 198 15.47 4.35 -10.18
N GLY A 199 14.80 5.40 -9.70
CA GLY A 199 14.51 5.60 -8.28
C GLY A 199 13.64 4.49 -7.69
N HIS A 200 12.58 4.06 -8.38
CA HIS A 200 11.73 2.96 -7.92
C HIS A 200 12.46 1.61 -7.94
N ALA A 201 13.35 1.36 -8.91
CA ALA A 201 14.20 0.18 -8.94
C ALA A 201 15.16 0.14 -7.74
N PHE A 202 15.76 1.28 -7.38
CA PHE A 202 16.56 1.40 -6.17
C PHE A 202 15.73 1.17 -4.89
N LEU A 203 14.54 1.79 -4.81
CA LEU A 203 13.63 1.61 -3.67
C LEU A 203 13.17 0.17 -3.53
N ALA A 204 12.90 -0.55 -4.63
CA ALA A 204 12.58 -1.97 -4.60
C ALA A 204 13.67 -2.77 -3.89
N PHE A 205 14.94 -2.58 -4.30
CA PHE A 205 16.09 -3.25 -3.71
C PHE A 205 16.24 -2.90 -2.22
N PHE A 206 16.23 -1.60 -1.89
CA PHE A 206 16.42 -1.13 -0.52
C PHE A 206 15.32 -1.63 0.42
N THR A 207 14.06 -1.57 -0.01
CA THR A 207 12.90 -1.96 0.80
C THR A 207 12.84 -3.47 1.01
N ILE A 208 13.17 -4.28 -0.01
CA ILE A 208 13.22 -5.75 0.12
C ILE A 208 14.35 -6.18 1.06
N ILE A 209 15.55 -5.60 0.93
CA ILE A 209 16.67 -5.92 1.82
C ILE A 209 16.37 -5.48 3.25
N GLY A 210 15.80 -4.29 3.44
CA GLY A 210 15.31 -3.85 4.75
C GLY A 210 14.26 -4.82 5.32
N GLY A 211 13.35 -5.30 4.48
CA GLY A 211 12.36 -6.30 4.85
C GLY A 211 12.96 -7.63 5.31
N VAL A 212 13.91 -8.16 4.54
CA VAL A 212 14.66 -9.38 4.90
C VAL A 212 15.44 -9.16 6.20
N PHE A 213 16.13 -8.02 6.34
CA PHE A 213 16.86 -7.65 7.55
C PHE A 213 15.95 -7.68 8.78
N HIS A 214 14.77 -7.05 8.70
CA HIS A 214 13.80 -7.01 9.79
C HIS A 214 13.18 -8.39 10.11
N ILE A 215 13.16 -9.33 9.16
CA ILE A 215 12.69 -10.71 9.41
C ILE A 215 13.74 -11.57 10.11
N ILE A 216 15.01 -11.44 9.71
CA ILE A 216 16.09 -12.34 10.18
C ILE A 216 16.81 -11.84 11.42
N THR A 217 16.68 -10.54 11.75
CA THR A 217 17.31 -9.93 12.93
C THR A 217 16.33 -9.80 14.09
N LYS A 218 16.90 -9.64 15.28
CA LYS A 218 16.20 -9.47 16.56
C LYS A 218 16.92 -8.42 17.38
N GLN A 219 16.29 -7.93 18.45
CA GLN A 219 16.96 -7.03 19.39
C GLN A 219 18.26 -7.66 19.91
N PHE A 220 19.36 -6.90 19.82
CA PHE A 220 20.64 -7.36 20.34
C PHE A 220 20.69 -7.20 21.86
N GLY A 221 20.78 -8.30 22.61
CA GLY A 221 20.79 -8.30 24.07
C GLY A 221 19.44 -7.93 24.70
N GLU A 222 19.43 -7.59 25.99
CA GLU A 222 18.18 -7.27 26.68
C GLU A 222 17.52 -5.99 26.13
N TYR A 223 16.20 -6.01 25.96
CA TYR A 223 15.41 -4.84 25.60
C TYR A 223 15.27 -3.93 26.83
N THR A 224 16.05 -2.84 26.87
CA THR A 224 16.11 -1.91 28.00
C THR A 224 15.29 -0.65 27.70
N GLU A 225 15.04 0.19 28.72
CA GLU A 225 14.36 1.49 28.54
C GLU A 225 15.10 2.39 27.54
N PHE A 226 16.44 2.36 27.55
CA PHE A 226 17.27 3.07 26.55
C PHE A 226 16.99 2.60 25.10
N LYS A 227 16.63 1.32 24.91
CA LYS A 227 16.25 0.77 23.61
C LYS A 227 14.78 0.97 23.28
N GLY A 228 13.99 1.56 24.18
CA GLY A 228 12.57 1.85 23.99
C GLY A 228 11.60 1.00 24.80
N LYS A 229 12.08 0.17 25.74
CA LYS A 229 11.17 -0.56 26.64
C LYS A 229 10.25 0.42 27.37
N GLY A 230 8.94 0.13 27.37
CA GLY A 230 7.91 1.00 27.94
C GLY A 230 7.41 2.09 26.98
N LEU A 231 8.09 2.35 25.86
CA LEU A 231 7.61 3.25 24.81
C LEU A 231 6.82 2.52 23.73
N LEU A 232 7.10 1.22 23.51
CA LEU A 232 6.46 0.41 22.49
C LEU A 232 5.04 0.01 22.92
N SER A 233 4.07 0.82 22.49
CA SER A 233 2.64 0.64 22.70
C SER A 233 1.87 0.75 21.37
N ALA A 234 0.62 0.29 21.35
CA ALA A 234 -0.28 0.45 20.20
C ALA A 234 -0.34 1.91 19.69
N GLU A 235 -0.42 2.86 20.62
CA GLU A 235 -0.51 4.29 20.32
C GLU A 235 0.80 4.86 19.81
N SER A 236 1.96 4.40 20.32
CA SER A 236 3.27 4.82 19.81
C SER A 236 3.46 4.41 18.35
N VAL A 237 3.16 3.14 18.02
CA VAL A 237 3.29 2.59 16.67
C VAL A 237 2.34 3.30 15.72
N LEU A 238 1.09 3.54 16.17
CA LEU A 238 0.13 4.34 15.42
C LEU A 238 0.64 5.77 15.19
N SER A 239 1.19 6.43 16.21
CA SER A 239 1.67 7.81 16.12
C SER A 239 2.83 7.96 15.14
N TYR A 240 3.79 7.03 15.14
CA TYR A 240 4.86 7.02 14.14
C TYR A 240 4.32 6.80 12.73
N SER A 241 3.31 5.94 12.58
CA SER A 241 2.66 5.69 11.28
C SER A 241 1.87 6.92 10.81
N LEU A 242 1.17 7.62 11.71
CA LEU A 242 0.47 8.87 11.40
C LEU A 242 1.43 9.96 10.96
N ALA A 243 2.57 10.11 11.66
CA ALA A 243 3.62 11.05 11.28
C ALA A 243 4.31 10.66 9.95
N GLY A 244 4.36 9.37 9.61
CA GLY A 244 4.88 8.92 8.32
C GLY A 244 3.92 9.16 7.15
N VAL A 245 2.61 9.22 7.40
CA VAL A 245 1.58 9.47 6.39
C VAL A 245 1.26 10.97 6.24
N GLY A 246 1.31 11.73 7.33
CA GLY A 246 0.97 13.17 7.37
C GLY A 246 2.12 14.07 6.96
#